data_AF-A0A7H4MH98-F1
#
_entry.id   AF-A0A7H4MH98-F1
#
_cell.length_a   1.000
_cell.length_b   1.000
_cell.length_c   1.000
_cell.angle_alpha   90.00
_cell.angle_beta   90.00
_cell.angle_gamma   90.00
#
_symmetry.space_group_name_H-M   'P 1'
#
loop_
_entity.id
_entity.type
_entity.pdbx_description
1 polymer ?
#
loop_
_entity_poly.entity_id
_entity_poly.type
_entity_poly.pdbx_seq_one_letter_code
_entity_poly.pdbx_strand_id
1 'polypeptide(L)'
;MRYLSICVTTNEYEVGHFENALEIPADTFRDQLPKAVEMMQDHKDKKIVMYCTGGIRCEKASAWMKHNGFNKVWHIEGGIIEYARRAREQGLPVRFIGKNFVFDERMGERISDDVIAHCHQCGAPCDTHTNCLNDGCHLLFIQCPSCAEKFAGCCSEACMEEHKLPEEEQRKLRAGRENGNKIFNKSRGRLNTKLGIPEPESSGKTITRRGSMIASSNHSAR
;
A
#
# COMPACT_ATOMS: atom_id res chain seq x y z
N MET A 1 6.49 -21.22 -18.17
CA MET A 1 5.50 -20.24 -17.67
C MET A 1 4.88 -19.53 -18.88
N ARG A 2 3.59 -19.73 -19.17
CA ARG A 2 2.97 -19.35 -20.48
C ARG A 2 2.34 -17.94 -20.51
N TYR A 3 2.13 -17.31 -19.36
CA TYR A 3 1.48 -16.00 -19.23
C TYR A 3 2.11 -15.21 -18.08
N LEU A 4 2.09 -13.89 -18.18
CA LEU A 4 2.43 -13.00 -17.08
C LEU A 4 1.16 -12.35 -16.53
N SER A 5 0.85 -12.64 -15.27
CA SER A 5 -0.38 -12.17 -14.61
C SER A 5 -0.08 -10.90 -13.82
N ILE A 6 -0.73 -9.77 -14.11
CA ILE A 6 -0.43 -8.47 -13.47
C ILE A 6 -1.55 -8.08 -12.50
N CYS A 7 -1.18 -7.88 -11.23
CA CYS A 7 -2.08 -7.40 -10.17
C CYS A 7 -2.05 -5.87 -10.03
N VAL A 8 -3.12 -5.31 -9.44
CA VAL A 8 -3.41 -3.87 -9.53
C VAL A 8 -2.76 -3.04 -8.44
N THR A 9 -2.80 -3.49 -7.19
CA THR A 9 -2.21 -2.74 -6.07
C THR A 9 -1.57 -3.69 -5.06
N THR A 10 -0.61 -3.17 -4.29
CA THR A 10 0.12 -3.92 -3.26
C THR A 10 -0.80 -4.53 -2.20
N ASN A 11 -1.80 -3.78 -1.74
CA ASN A 11 -2.73 -4.26 -0.70
C ASN A 11 -3.64 -5.39 -1.18
N GLU A 12 -4.02 -5.38 -2.46
CA GLU A 12 -4.78 -6.48 -3.06
C GLU A 12 -3.91 -7.72 -3.20
N TYR A 13 -2.71 -7.55 -3.75
CA TYR A 13 -1.78 -8.66 -4.03
C TYR A 13 -1.35 -9.41 -2.76
N GLU A 14 -1.13 -8.67 -1.66
CA GLU A 14 -0.61 -9.24 -0.42
C GLU A 14 -1.54 -10.29 0.20
N VAL A 15 -2.85 -10.10 0.12
CA VAL A 15 -3.84 -11.04 0.67
C VAL A 15 -4.32 -12.08 -0.31
N GLY A 16 -4.17 -11.83 -1.61
CA GLY A 16 -4.56 -12.79 -2.64
C GLY A 16 -4.09 -12.43 -4.03
N HIS A 17 -3.65 -13.45 -4.77
CA HIS A 17 -3.21 -13.30 -6.14
C HIS A 17 -3.29 -14.63 -6.90
N PHE A 18 -3.17 -14.57 -8.24
CA PHE A 18 -2.99 -15.79 -9.02
C PHE A 18 -1.60 -16.36 -8.83
N GLU A 19 -1.48 -17.70 -8.82
CA GLU A 19 -0.18 -18.37 -8.82
C GLU A 19 0.76 -17.76 -9.88
N ASN A 20 1.96 -17.34 -9.46
CA ASN A 20 2.98 -16.70 -10.32
C ASN A 20 2.61 -15.31 -10.88
N ALA A 21 1.61 -14.63 -10.31
CA ALA A 21 1.33 -13.25 -10.65
C ALA A 21 2.45 -12.31 -10.20
N LEU A 22 2.73 -11.30 -11.03
CA LEU A 22 3.60 -10.18 -10.71
C LEU A 22 2.80 -9.06 -10.05
N GLU A 23 3.36 -8.55 -8.95
CA GLU A 23 2.91 -7.32 -8.31
C GLU A 23 3.47 -6.11 -9.04
N ILE A 24 2.63 -5.09 -9.27
CA ILE A 24 3.09 -3.74 -9.65
C ILE A 24 2.99 -2.85 -8.40
N PRO A 25 4.12 -2.48 -7.76
CA PRO A 25 4.10 -1.76 -6.49
C PRO A 25 3.66 -0.30 -6.71
N ALA A 26 2.37 -0.05 -6.55
CA ALA A 26 1.76 1.26 -6.73
C ALA A 26 0.69 1.53 -5.66
N ASP A 27 0.67 2.77 -5.16
CA ASP A 27 -0.29 3.24 -4.16
C ASP A 27 -1.62 3.64 -4.83
N THR A 28 -1.59 4.08 -6.10
CA THR A 28 -2.79 4.44 -6.85
C THR A 28 -2.80 3.78 -8.23
N PHE A 29 -3.99 3.61 -8.80
CA PHE A 29 -4.14 3.13 -10.18
C PHE A 29 -3.44 4.03 -11.20
N ARG A 30 -3.44 5.36 -10.96
CA ARG A 30 -2.75 6.32 -11.84
C ARG A 30 -1.25 6.07 -11.87
N ASP A 31 -0.65 5.83 -10.71
CA ASP A 31 0.79 5.56 -10.59
C ASP A 31 1.17 4.19 -11.14
N GLN A 32 0.23 3.25 -11.12
CA GLN A 32 0.44 1.89 -11.60
C GLN A 32 0.65 1.84 -13.12
N LEU A 33 -0.05 2.66 -13.90
CA LEU A 33 0.00 2.63 -15.37
C LEU A 33 1.41 2.82 -15.96
N PRO A 34 2.17 3.88 -15.61
CA PRO A 34 3.53 4.05 -16.11
C PRO A 34 4.48 2.97 -15.56
N LYS A 35 4.35 2.58 -14.28
CA LYS A 35 5.17 1.52 -13.67
C LYS A 35 4.99 0.17 -14.34
N ALA A 36 3.75 -0.17 -14.71
CA ALA A 36 3.46 -1.41 -15.42
C ALA A 36 4.16 -1.44 -16.79
N VAL A 37 4.23 -0.32 -17.51
CA VAL A 37 4.97 -0.24 -18.78
C VAL A 37 6.47 -0.44 -18.55
N GLU A 38 7.03 0.29 -17.59
CA GLU A 38 8.46 0.22 -17.25
C GLU A 38 8.89 -1.19 -16.85
N MET A 39 8.21 -1.81 -15.88
CA MET A 39 8.54 -3.15 -15.37
C MET A 39 8.38 -4.26 -16.41
N MET A 40 7.56 -4.02 -17.43
CA MET A 40 7.19 -5.02 -18.42
C MET A 40 7.95 -4.87 -19.74
N GLN A 41 8.83 -3.87 -19.86
CA GLN A 41 9.46 -3.52 -21.12
C GLN A 41 10.20 -4.70 -21.77
N ASP A 42 10.92 -5.50 -20.98
CA ASP A 42 11.63 -6.71 -21.43
C ASP A 42 10.70 -7.90 -21.76
N HIS A 43 9.40 -7.73 -21.58
CA HIS A 43 8.37 -8.74 -21.74
C HIS A 43 7.31 -8.32 -22.78
N LYS A 44 7.62 -7.33 -23.61
CA LYS A 44 6.72 -6.76 -24.63
C LYS A 44 6.10 -7.79 -25.58
N ASP A 45 6.86 -8.84 -25.92
CA ASP A 45 6.43 -9.91 -26.82
C ASP A 45 5.77 -11.11 -26.12
N LYS A 46 5.75 -11.12 -24.78
CA LYS A 46 5.10 -12.16 -23.98
C LYS A 46 3.59 -11.96 -23.93
N LYS A 47 2.87 -13.04 -23.63
CA LYS A 47 1.43 -12.97 -23.37
C LYS A 47 1.20 -12.43 -21.96
N ILE A 48 0.51 -11.30 -21.87
CA ILE A 48 0.18 -10.62 -20.63
C ILE A 48 -1.31 -10.78 -20.36
N VAL A 49 -1.65 -11.27 -19.18
CA VAL A 49 -3.03 -11.35 -18.70
C VAL A 49 -3.14 -10.46 -17.48
N MET A 50 -4.08 -9.53 -17.47
CA MET A 50 -4.29 -8.62 -16.36
C MET A 50 -5.57 -9.00 -15.62
N TYR A 51 -5.60 -8.73 -14.31
CA TYR A 51 -6.81 -8.96 -13.52
C TYR A 51 -6.95 -7.90 -12.43
N CYS A 52 -8.18 -7.65 -12.05
CA CYS A 52 -8.54 -6.83 -10.89
C CYS A 52 -9.83 -7.39 -10.28
N THR A 53 -10.27 -6.86 -9.15
CA THR A 53 -11.47 -7.32 -8.45
C THR A 53 -12.69 -7.48 -9.38
N GLY A 54 -13.01 -6.46 -10.19
CA GLY A 54 -14.23 -6.41 -11.02
C GLY A 54 -14.04 -6.01 -12.49
N GLY A 55 -12.84 -6.16 -13.05
CA GLY A 55 -12.54 -5.91 -14.48
C GLY A 55 -12.25 -4.45 -14.88
N ILE A 56 -12.96 -3.45 -14.33
CA ILE A 56 -12.92 -2.04 -14.81
C ILE A 56 -11.51 -1.43 -14.92
N ARG A 57 -10.62 -1.68 -13.94
CA ARG A 57 -9.24 -1.14 -13.96
C ARG A 57 -8.42 -1.78 -15.08
N CYS A 58 -8.66 -3.05 -15.39
CA CYS A 58 -7.96 -3.78 -16.44
C CYS A 58 -8.40 -3.37 -17.84
N GLU A 59 -9.64 -2.91 -18.02
CA GLU A 59 -10.08 -2.31 -19.29
C GLU A 59 -9.17 -1.15 -19.67
N LYS A 60 -9.03 -0.18 -18.75
CA LYS A 60 -8.17 1.00 -18.93
C LYS A 60 -6.70 0.62 -19.04
N ALA A 61 -6.21 -0.26 -18.17
CA ALA A 61 -4.80 -0.64 -18.15
C ALA A 61 -4.39 -1.44 -19.40
N SER A 62 -5.26 -2.32 -19.90
CA SER A 62 -4.97 -3.08 -21.12
C SER A 62 -4.90 -2.18 -22.37
N ALA A 63 -5.76 -1.16 -22.45
CA ALA A 63 -5.65 -0.13 -23.48
C ALA A 63 -4.36 0.69 -23.36
N TRP A 64 -3.98 1.08 -22.14
CA TRP A 64 -2.72 1.78 -21.86
C TRP A 64 -1.49 0.98 -22.26
N MET A 65 -1.44 -0.31 -21.91
CA MET A 65 -0.36 -1.21 -22.30
C MET A 65 -0.28 -1.35 -23.83
N LYS A 66 -1.41 -1.55 -24.51
CA LYS A 66 -1.46 -1.62 -25.99
C LYS A 66 -0.94 -0.34 -26.64
N HIS A 67 -1.32 0.83 -26.12
CA HIS A 67 -0.83 2.13 -26.61
C HIS A 67 0.71 2.25 -26.49
N ASN A 68 1.32 1.63 -25.47
CA ASN A 68 2.76 1.60 -25.27
C ASN A 68 3.46 0.45 -26.04
N GLY A 69 2.75 -0.20 -26.97
CA GLY A 69 3.27 -1.20 -27.90
C GLY A 69 3.25 -2.65 -27.39
N PHE A 70 2.53 -2.94 -26.32
CA PHE A 70 2.31 -4.31 -25.87
C PHE A 70 1.15 -4.93 -26.67
N ASN A 71 1.46 -5.76 -27.66
CA ASN A 71 0.45 -6.27 -28.60
C ASN A 71 -0.32 -7.49 -28.10
N LYS A 72 0.20 -8.20 -27.08
CA LYS A 72 -0.35 -9.46 -26.57
C LYS A 72 -0.88 -9.30 -25.15
N VAL A 73 -1.87 -8.40 -24.99
CA VAL A 73 -2.48 -8.06 -23.70
C VAL A 73 -3.95 -8.46 -23.68
N TRP A 74 -4.30 -9.27 -22.67
CA TRP A 74 -5.67 -9.67 -22.35
C TRP A 74 -5.96 -9.37 -20.88
N HIS A 75 -7.23 -9.42 -20.49
CA HIS A 75 -7.63 -9.34 -19.10
C HIS A 75 -8.77 -10.32 -18.80
N ILE A 76 -8.98 -10.61 -17.52
CA ILE A 76 -10.11 -11.43 -17.06
C ILE A 76 -11.38 -10.56 -17.09
N GLU A 77 -12.29 -10.89 -17.99
CA GLU A 77 -13.61 -10.27 -18.07
C GLU A 77 -14.38 -10.46 -16.75
N GLY A 78 -14.94 -9.38 -16.21
CA GLY A 78 -15.62 -9.40 -14.90
C GLY A 78 -14.68 -9.54 -13.68
N GLY A 79 -13.36 -9.65 -13.89
CA GLY A 79 -12.37 -9.69 -12.82
C GLY A 79 -12.35 -10.99 -12.00
N ILE A 80 -11.75 -10.91 -10.81
CA ILE A 80 -11.59 -12.05 -9.89
C ILE A 80 -12.95 -12.58 -9.43
N ILE A 81 -13.92 -11.69 -9.18
CA ILE A 81 -15.27 -12.06 -8.74
C ILE A 81 -15.92 -13.01 -9.75
N GLU A 82 -15.94 -12.61 -11.03
CA GLU A 82 -16.55 -13.42 -12.08
C GLU A 82 -15.75 -14.70 -12.36
N TYR A 83 -14.42 -14.62 -12.31
CA TYR A 83 -13.55 -15.79 -12.43
C TYR A 83 -13.87 -16.86 -11.37
N ALA A 84 -13.92 -16.47 -10.09
CA ALA A 84 -14.18 -17.40 -9.00
C ALA A 84 -15.58 -18.00 -9.10
N ARG A 85 -16.59 -17.20 -9.48
CA ARG A 85 -17.97 -17.67 -9.71
C ARG A 85 -18.01 -18.74 -10.81
N ARG A 86 -17.46 -18.46 -12.00
CA ARG A 86 -17.45 -19.39 -13.13
C ARG A 86 -16.65 -20.67 -12.84
N ALA A 87 -15.51 -20.55 -12.17
CA ALA A 87 -14.70 -21.71 -11.80
C ALA A 87 -15.47 -22.67 -10.87
N ARG A 88 -16.17 -22.12 -9.86
CA ARG A 88 -17.02 -22.90 -8.94
C ARG A 88 -18.18 -23.56 -9.68
N GLU A 89 -18.90 -22.82 -10.52
CA GLU A 89 -20.03 -23.34 -11.31
C GLU A 89 -19.64 -24.48 -12.26
N GLN A 90 -18.43 -24.42 -12.81
CA GLN A 90 -17.92 -25.41 -13.76
C GLN A 90 -17.12 -26.54 -13.08
N GLY A 91 -16.98 -26.52 -11.75
CA GLY A 91 -16.16 -27.49 -11.02
C GLY A 91 -14.67 -27.45 -11.40
N LEU A 92 -14.17 -26.29 -11.82
CA LEU A 92 -12.78 -26.11 -12.25
C LEU A 92 -11.87 -25.79 -11.06
N PRO A 93 -10.59 -26.18 -11.11
CA PRO A 93 -9.62 -25.79 -10.10
C PRO A 93 -9.41 -24.28 -10.10
N VAL A 94 -9.56 -23.67 -8.92
CA VAL A 94 -9.31 -22.25 -8.68
C VAL A 94 -7.82 -22.03 -8.51
N ARG A 95 -7.25 -21.12 -9.30
CA ARG A 95 -5.82 -20.77 -9.34
C ARG A 95 -5.48 -19.47 -8.63
N PHE A 96 -6.50 -18.78 -8.13
CA PHE A 96 -6.33 -17.63 -7.27
C PHE A 96 -6.18 -18.14 -5.84
N ILE A 97 -5.05 -17.83 -5.22
CA ILE A 97 -4.75 -18.17 -3.84
C ILE A 97 -5.05 -16.97 -2.95
N GLY A 98 -5.62 -17.21 -1.78
CA GLY A 98 -5.90 -16.18 -0.79
C GLY A 98 -7.29 -15.55 -0.89
N LYS A 99 -7.35 -14.28 -0.49
CA LYS A 99 -8.56 -13.47 -0.38
C LYS A 99 -8.58 -12.44 -1.49
N ASN A 100 -9.71 -12.25 -2.14
CA ASN A 100 -9.93 -11.14 -3.04
C ASN A 100 -10.31 -9.91 -2.21
N PHE A 101 -9.49 -8.86 -2.20
CA PHE A 101 -9.82 -7.61 -1.52
C PHE A 101 -10.97 -6.88 -2.25
N VAL A 102 -12.00 -6.49 -1.50
CA VAL A 102 -13.16 -5.73 -2.00
C VAL A 102 -13.26 -4.40 -1.26
N PHE A 103 -13.69 -3.36 -1.97
CA PHE A 103 -13.72 -1.98 -1.50
C PHE A 103 -15.04 -1.63 -0.80
N ASP A 104 -15.53 -2.51 0.06
CA ASP A 104 -16.72 -2.32 0.88
C ASP A 104 -16.47 -2.81 2.32
N GLU A 105 -17.49 -2.79 3.17
CA GLU A 105 -17.39 -3.16 4.59
C GLU A 105 -16.87 -4.59 4.82
N ARG A 106 -17.00 -5.48 3.83
CA ARG A 106 -16.51 -6.86 3.93
C ARG A 106 -14.98 -6.92 3.92
N MET A 107 -14.31 -5.94 3.30
CA MET A 107 -12.84 -5.85 3.17
C MET A 107 -12.15 -7.09 2.58
N GLY A 108 -12.92 -8.04 2.06
CA GLY A 108 -12.43 -9.18 1.30
C GLY A 108 -13.45 -10.31 1.16
N GLU A 109 -13.30 -11.07 0.09
CA GLU A 109 -14.02 -12.32 -0.17
C GLU A 109 -13.01 -13.46 -0.24
N ARG A 110 -13.21 -14.50 0.56
CA ARG A 110 -12.33 -15.67 0.58
C ARG A 110 -12.50 -16.45 -0.73
N ILE A 111 -11.39 -16.68 -1.45
CA ILE A 111 -11.40 -17.40 -2.74
C ILE A 111 -10.87 -18.84 -2.59
N SER A 112 -9.74 -19.02 -1.90
CA SER A 112 -9.20 -20.33 -1.49
C SER A 112 -9.09 -20.42 0.04
N ASP A 113 -8.54 -21.48 0.63
CA ASP A 113 -8.30 -21.56 2.08
C ASP A 113 -6.91 -21.00 2.49
N ASP A 114 -6.10 -20.58 1.52
CA ASP A 114 -4.72 -20.15 1.76
C ASP A 114 -4.65 -18.80 2.49
N VAL A 115 -3.84 -18.71 3.55
CA VAL A 115 -3.47 -17.44 4.20
C VAL A 115 -2.03 -17.13 3.82
N ILE A 116 -1.86 -16.24 2.85
CA ILE A 116 -0.54 -15.91 2.27
C ILE A 116 0.03 -14.58 2.81
N ALA A 117 -0.82 -13.79 3.45
CA ALA A 117 -0.45 -12.54 4.09
C ALA A 117 0.04 -12.76 5.52
N HIS A 118 0.71 -11.74 6.05
CA HIS A 118 1.23 -11.72 7.41
C HIS A 118 0.86 -10.39 8.07
N CYS A 119 0.63 -10.43 9.37
CA CYS A 119 0.39 -9.25 10.16
C CYS A 119 1.56 -8.27 10.01
N HIS A 120 1.26 -7.01 9.70
CA HIS A 120 2.28 -5.98 9.54
C HIS A 120 2.98 -5.62 10.86
N GLN A 121 2.42 -5.97 12.02
CA GLN A 121 2.96 -5.61 13.32
C GLN A 121 3.81 -6.72 13.96
N CYS A 122 3.39 -7.99 13.85
CA CYS A 122 4.09 -9.11 14.50
C CYS A 122 4.56 -10.19 13.53
N GLY A 123 4.18 -10.13 12.24
CA GLY A 123 4.52 -11.13 11.24
C GLY A 123 3.74 -12.45 11.35
N ALA A 124 2.78 -12.59 12.27
CA ALA A 124 1.95 -13.80 12.34
C ALA A 124 1.09 -13.95 11.06
N PRO A 125 0.87 -15.18 10.54
CA PRO A 125 -0.01 -15.39 9.39
C PRO A 125 -1.42 -14.88 9.67
N CYS A 126 -1.86 -13.91 8.88
CA CYS A 126 -3.24 -13.42 8.83
C CYS A 126 -3.43 -12.55 7.59
N ASP A 127 -4.67 -12.40 7.15
CA ASP A 127 -5.03 -11.63 5.95
C ASP A 127 -6.12 -10.59 6.23
N THR A 128 -6.43 -10.32 7.50
CA THR A 128 -7.44 -9.33 7.90
C THR A 128 -6.94 -7.92 7.64
N HIS A 129 -7.58 -7.23 6.70
CA HIS A 129 -7.38 -5.80 6.49
C HIS A 129 -8.06 -5.00 7.59
N THR A 130 -7.37 -3.97 8.07
CA THR A 130 -7.83 -3.09 9.13
C THR A 130 -7.46 -1.66 8.78
N ASN A 131 -8.42 -0.74 8.93
CA ASN A 131 -8.14 0.68 8.97
C ASN A 131 -7.71 1.05 10.38
N CYS A 132 -6.61 1.77 10.52
CA CYS A 132 -6.17 2.28 11.81
C CYS A 132 -7.29 3.10 12.46
N LEU A 133 -7.66 2.76 13.70
CA LEU A 133 -8.72 3.46 14.44
C LEU A 133 -8.37 4.89 14.83
N ASN A 134 -7.08 5.26 14.82
CA ASN A 134 -6.72 6.68 14.77
C ASN A 134 -7.16 7.27 13.41
N ASP A 135 -8.28 7.98 13.43
CA ASP A 135 -8.88 8.63 12.27
C ASP A 135 -7.90 9.58 11.55
N GLY A 136 -6.94 10.21 12.25
CA GLY A 136 -5.91 11.04 11.61
C GLY A 136 -4.85 10.26 10.80
N CYS A 137 -4.83 8.93 10.89
CA CYS A 137 -3.83 8.08 10.25
C CYS A 137 -4.27 7.60 8.87
N HIS A 138 -5.53 7.17 8.73
CA HIS A 138 -6.11 6.58 7.51
C HIS A 138 -5.25 5.46 6.89
N LEU A 139 -4.47 4.74 7.70
CA LEU A 139 -3.64 3.64 7.22
C LEU A 139 -4.46 2.36 7.10
N LEU A 140 -4.51 1.78 5.90
CA LEU A 140 -5.03 0.43 5.64
C LEU A 140 -3.87 -0.58 5.69
N PHE A 141 -3.93 -1.51 6.63
CA PHE A 141 -2.86 -2.49 6.93
C PHE A 141 -3.43 -3.87 7.32
N ILE A 142 -2.58 -4.87 7.51
CA ILE A 142 -2.98 -6.22 7.91
C ILE A 142 -2.71 -6.44 9.39
N GLN A 143 -3.75 -6.79 10.16
CA GLN A 143 -3.68 -6.95 11.61
C GLN A 143 -4.23 -8.31 12.06
N CYS A 144 -3.47 -9.02 12.90
CA CYS A 144 -3.97 -10.23 13.54
C CYS A 144 -4.77 -9.88 14.81
N PRO A 145 -5.65 -10.77 15.31
CA PRO A 145 -6.47 -10.51 16.50
C PRO A 145 -5.66 -10.10 17.73
N SER A 146 -4.52 -10.74 17.99
CA SER A 146 -3.67 -10.41 19.14
C SER A 146 -3.06 -9.01 19.04
N CYS A 147 -2.71 -8.55 17.83
CA CYS A 147 -2.25 -7.17 17.64
C CYS A 147 -3.40 -6.17 17.66
N ALA A 148 -4.60 -6.55 17.22
CA ALA A 148 -5.78 -5.70 17.34
C ALA A 148 -6.10 -5.40 18.81
N GLU A 149 -5.99 -6.40 19.69
CA GLU A 149 -6.10 -6.20 21.14
C GLU A 149 -4.93 -5.35 21.68
N LYS A 150 -3.69 -5.72 21.37
CA LYS A 150 -2.48 -5.04 21.89
C LYS A 150 -2.43 -3.55 21.52
N PHE A 151 -2.80 -3.20 20.29
CA PHE A 151 -2.71 -1.84 19.77
C PHE A 151 -4.08 -1.13 19.68
N ALA A 152 -5.12 -1.68 20.30
CA ALA A 152 -6.49 -1.15 20.24
C ALA A 152 -6.93 -0.78 18.81
N GLY A 153 -6.76 -1.71 17.86
CA GLY A 153 -7.10 -1.53 16.44
C GLY A 153 -6.25 -0.50 15.68
N CYS A 154 -5.18 0.02 16.28
CA CYS A 154 -4.28 0.98 15.65
C CYS A 154 -3.05 0.30 15.03
N CYS A 155 -2.44 0.97 14.06
CA CYS A 155 -1.27 0.46 13.34
C CYS A 155 0.04 0.51 14.14
N SER A 156 0.09 1.31 15.21
CA SER A 156 1.28 1.54 16.02
C SER A 156 0.92 2.02 17.42
N GLU A 157 1.87 1.94 18.36
CA GLU A 157 1.74 2.54 19.69
C GLU A 157 1.43 4.03 19.63
N ALA A 158 2.11 4.80 18.76
CA ALA A 158 1.84 6.23 18.59
C ALA A 158 0.38 6.51 18.17
N CYS A 159 -0.16 5.72 17.23
CA CYS A 159 -1.57 5.86 16.84
C CYS A 159 -2.54 5.41 17.94
N MET A 160 -2.19 4.36 18.69
CA MET A 160 -2.98 3.91 19.84
C MET A 160 -3.06 5.00 20.92
N GLU A 161 -1.94 5.62 21.26
CA GLU A 161 -1.91 6.68 22.27
C GLU A 161 -2.67 7.93 21.80
N GLU A 162 -2.53 8.34 20.53
CA GLU A 162 -3.34 9.43 19.97
C GLU A 162 -4.84 9.09 19.97
N HIS A 163 -5.21 7.86 19.62
CA HIS A 163 -6.61 7.40 19.60
C HIS A 163 -7.27 7.39 20.99
N LYS A 164 -6.49 7.21 22.07
CA LYS A 164 -7.00 7.24 23.45
C LYS A 164 -7.25 8.64 23.99
N LEU A 165 -6.71 9.69 23.34
CA LEU A 165 -6.91 11.07 23.78
C LEU A 165 -8.37 11.51 23.64
N PRO A 166 -8.84 12.51 24.40
CA PRO A 166 -10.15 13.11 24.17
C PRO A 166 -10.27 13.67 22.74
N GLU A 167 -11.47 13.65 22.16
CA GLU A 167 -11.70 14.09 20.78
C GLU A 167 -11.16 15.50 20.48
N GLU A 168 -11.24 16.43 21.43
CA GLU A 168 -10.72 17.79 21.26
C GLU A 168 -9.20 17.81 21.07
N GLU A 169 -8.46 17.00 21.82
CA GLU A 169 -7.00 16.87 21.69
C GLU A 169 -6.64 16.14 20.39
N GLN A 170 -7.40 15.09 20.02
CA GLN A 170 -7.25 14.44 18.72
C GLN A 170 -7.42 15.46 17.57
N ARG A 171 -8.44 16.32 17.64
CA ARG A 171 -8.68 17.37 16.64
C ARG A 171 -7.54 18.39 16.58
N LYS A 172 -7.01 18.82 17.73
CA LYS A 172 -5.86 19.73 17.79
C LYS A 172 -4.61 19.11 17.14
N LEU A 173 -4.33 17.84 17.42
CA LEU A 173 -3.18 17.12 16.84
C LEU A 173 -3.34 16.87 15.34
N ARG A 174 -4.58 16.75 14.85
CA ARG A 174 -4.89 16.62 13.41
C ARG A 174 -4.83 17.95 12.67
N ALA A 175 -5.04 19.07 13.35
CA ALA A 175 -5.06 20.38 12.72
C ALA A 175 -3.72 20.64 12.00
N GLY A 176 -3.78 20.83 10.68
CA GLY A 176 -2.61 21.09 9.83
C GLY A 176 -1.91 19.84 9.28
N ARG A 177 -2.40 18.62 9.56
CA ARG A 177 -1.90 17.40 8.88
C ARG A 177 -2.49 17.29 7.46
N GLU A 178 -1.70 16.77 6.52
CA GLU A 178 -2.24 16.39 5.20
C GLU A 178 -3.25 15.25 5.36
N ASN A 179 -4.46 15.47 4.85
CA ASN A 179 -5.51 14.45 4.79
C ASN A 179 -5.37 13.64 3.51
N GLY A 180 -5.23 12.32 3.65
CA GLY A 180 -5.22 11.40 2.52
C GLY A 180 -5.14 9.95 2.98
N ASN A 181 -5.76 9.05 2.22
CA ASN A 181 -5.70 7.61 2.49
C ASN A 181 -4.24 7.14 2.37
N LYS A 182 -3.73 6.50 3.42
CA LYS A 182 -2.38 5.92 3.44
C LYS A 182 -2.51 4.41 3.25
N ILE A 183 -1.91 3.89 2.19
CA ILE A 183 -1.86 2.45 1.92
C ILE A 183 -0.51 1.92 2.40
N PHE A 184 -0.49 0.81 3.14
CA PHE A 184 0.78 0.21 3.55
C PHE A 184 1.59 -0.22 2.33
N ASN A 185 2.84 0.24 2.22
CA ASN A 185 3.72 -0.07 1.10
C ASN A 185 5.04 -0.65 1.63
N LYS A 186 5.29 -1.93 1.33
CA LYS A 186 6.51 -2.67 1.73
C LYS A 186 7.79 -1.98 1.28
N SER A 187 7.80 -1.38 0.09
CA SER A 187 8.98 -0.70 -0.48
C SER A 187 9.31 0.65 0.19
N ARG A 188 8.32 1.28 0.86
CA ARG A 188 8.49 2.60 1.50
C ARG A 188 8.69 2.52 3.02
N GLY A 189 8.85 1.32 3.58
CA GLY A 189 9.22 1.14 4.99
C GLY A 189 8.24 1.79 5.99
N ARG A 190 6.93 1.82 5.70
CA ARG A 190 5.93 2.55 6.51
C ARG A 190 5.73 2.04 7.95
N LEU A 191 6.39 0.95 8.37
CA LEU A 191 6.48 0.56 9.78
C LEU A 191 7.54 1.34 10.56
N ASN A 192 8.46 2.04 9.88
CA ASN A 192 9.50 2.86 10.49
C ASN A 192 9.26 4.35 10.19
N THR A 193 8.17 4.91 10.68
CA THR A 193 8.08 6.37 10.83
C THR A 193 8.46 6.76 12.25
N LYS A 194 9.74 7.07 12.46
CA LYS A 194 10.06 8.27 13.22
C LYS A 194 9.38 9.41 12.47
N LEU A 195 8.13 9.72 12.84
CA LEU A 195 7.46 10.92 12.39
C LEU A 195 8.33 12.07 12.90
N GLY A 196 8.89 12.85 11.97
CA GLY A 196 9.53 14.12 12.30
C GLY A 196 8.46 15.03 12.88
N ILE A 197 8.36 15.03 14.21
CA ILE A 197 7.64 16.04 14.97
C ILE A 197 8.50 17.31 14.81
N PRO A 198 8.00 18.40 14.21
CA PRO A 198 8.71 19.67 14.25
C PRO A 198 8.82 20.09 15.73
N GLU A 199 10.05 20.40 16.17
CA GLU A 199 10.27 20.89 17.54
C GLU A 199 9.45 22.17 17.77
N PRO A 200 8.80 22.33 18.94
CA PRO A 200 8.04 23.53 19.23
C PRO A 200 8.96 24.75 19.22
N GLU A 201 8.60 25.77 18.45
CA GLU A 201 9.36 27.01 18.30
C GLU A 201 9.69 27.61 19.68
N SER A 202 10.98 27.65 20.01
CA SER A 202 11.45 28.34 21.20
C SER A 202 11.28 29.84 20.99
N SER A 203 10.26 30.41 21.63
CA SER A 203 10.04 31.86 21.77
C SER A 203 11.35 32.61 22.02
N GLY A 204 11.61 33.59 21.16
CA GLY A 204 12.86 34.35 21.14
C GLY A 204 13.13 35.09 22.45
N LYS A 205 14.36 34.91 22.95
CA LYS A 205 15.00 35.89 23.83
C LYS A 205 16.22 36.47 23.13
N THR A 206 16.03 37.70 22.65
CA THR A 206 17.08 38.64 22.25
C THR A 206 18.10 38.80 23.37
N ILE A 207 19.35 38.40 23.16
CA ILE A 207 20.51 38.98 23.85
C ILE A 207 21.62 39.22 22.83
N THR A 208 22.17 40.42 22.94
CA THR A 208 23.00 41.18 22.02
C THR A 208 24.38 40.58 21.74
N ARG A 209 24.79 40.54 20.46
CA ARG A 209 26.18 40.31 20.06
C ARG A 209 27.03 41.54 20.40
N ARG A 210 27.97 41.42 21.34
CA ARG A 210 29.21 42.22 21.33
C ARG A 210 30.28 41.41 20.62
N GLY A 211 30.91 42.03 19.63
CA GLY A 211 31.96 41.41 18.83
C GLY A 211 33.29 41.27 19.56
N SER A 212 34.12 40.40 19.01
CA SER A 212 35.56 40.62 18.92
C SER A 212 36.05 39.92 17.65
N MET A 213 36.82 40.67 16.88
CA MET A 213 37.75 40.19 15.85
C MET A 213 38.69 39.13 16.49
N ILE A 214 39.32 38.23 15.74
CA ILE A 214 40.67 38.44 15.19
C ILE A 214 41.05 37.25 14.25
N ALA A 215 41.69 37.63 13.14
CA ALA A 215 42.70 36.95 12.31
C ALA A 215 42.42 35.65 11.53
N SER A 216 42.46 35.87 10.21
CA SER A 216 42.89 35.03 9.10
C SER A 216 44.18 34.23 9.32
N SER A 217 44.24 33.03 8.72
CA SER A 217 45.44 32.59 7.99
C SER A 217 45.11 31.47 6.99
N ASN A 218 45.40 31.75 5.73
CA ASN A 218 45.40 30.84 4.60
C ASN A 218 46.38 29.67 4.78
N HIS A 219 46.00 28.48 4.32
CA HIS A 219 46.95 27.65 3.58
C HIS A 219 46.25 26.76 2.54
N SER A 220 46.55 27.02 1.28
CA SER A 220 46.39 26.10 0.17
C SER A 220 47.68 25.29 0.04
N ALA A 221 47.60 23.99 -0.17
CA ALA A 221 48.62 23.28 -0.96
C ALA A 221 48.11 21.88 -1.34
N ARG A 222 47.94 21.73 -2.67
CA ARG A 222 48.21 20.55 -3.51
C ARG A 222 47.56 19.22 -3.17
#